data_AF-J9GKI4-F1
#
_entry.id   AF-J9GKI4-F1
#
_cell.length_a   1.000
_cell.length_b   1.000
_cell.length_c   1.000
_cell.angle_alpha   90.00
_cell.angle_beta   90.00
_cell.angle_gamma   90.00
#
_symmetry.space_group_name_H-M   'P 1'
#
loop_
_entity.id
_entity.type
_entity.pdbx_description
1 polymer ?
#
loop_
_entity_poly.entity_id
_entity_poly.type
_entity_poly.pdbx_seq_one_letter_code
_entity_poly.pdbx_strand_id
1 'polypeptide(L)'
;MMLDLAFPDEEAARLQLTPAKTQARLYDGRTGEPFERPVTVGFMHYLKLHHLVDDKMHARSTGPYSLVTQQPLGGKAQFGGQR
;
A
#
# COMPACT_ATOMS: atom_id res chain seq x y z
N MET A 1 27.52 6.01 14.14
CA MET A 1 26.83 5.73 12.86
C MET A 1 25.80 6.83 12.60
N MET A 2 25.30 6.99 11.37
CA MET A 2 24.27 8.01 11.02
C MET A 2 23.02 7.96 11.93
N LEU A 3 22.65 6.77 12.41
CA LEU A 3 21.52 6.57 13.33
C LEU A 3 21.77 7.11 14.74
N ASP A 4 23.02 7.20 15.21
CA ASP A 4 23.34 7.74 16.53
C ASP A 4 23.17 9.26 16.61
N LEU A 5 23.42 9.94 15.49
CA LEU A 5 23.18 11.37 15.33
C LEU A 5 21.68 11.66 15.15
N ALA A 6 20.97 10.81 14.40
CA ALA A 6 19.54 10.98 14.15
C ALA A 6 18.68 10.65 15.37
N PHE A 7 19.10 9.68 16.19
CA PHE A 7 18.39 9.26 17.39
C PHE A 7 19.36 9.22 18.59
N PRO A 8 19.45 10.35 19.33
CA PRO A 8 20.12 10.39 20.63
C PRO A 8 19.52 9.37 21.61
N ASP A 9 20.28 8.98 22.63
CA ASP A 9 19.90 7.86 23.50
C ASP A 9 18.62 8.11 24.31
N GLU A 10 18.35 9.37 24.71
CA GLU A 10 17.09 9.75 25.35
C GLU A 10 15.88 9.52 24.42
N GLU A 11 16.01 9.91 23.15
CA GLU A 11 14.97 9.73 22.14
C GLU A 11 14.80 8.26 21.78
N ALA A 12 15.90 7.51 21.68
CA ALA A 12 15.86 6.07 21.45
C ALA A 12 15.14 5.32 22.58
N ALA A 13 15.35 5.73 23.83
CA ALA A 13 14.65 5.17 24.98
C ALA A 13 13.15 5.51 24.95
N ARG A 14 12.81 6.77 24.65
CA ARG A 14 11.42 7.23 24.52
C ARG A 14 10.65 6.47 23.43
N LEU A 15 11.30 6.25 22.29
CA LEU A 15 10.75 5.53 21.14
C LEU A 15 10.85 4.00 21.25
N GLN A 16 11.40 3.48 22.37
CA GLN A 16 11.61 2.05 22.62
C GLN A 16 12.38 1.34 21.48
N LEU A 17 13.42 2.01 20.97
CA LEU A 17 14.31 1.46 19.95
C LEU A 17 15.23 0.39 20.54
N THR A 18 15.62 -0.58 19.71
CA THR A 18 16.68 -1.53 20.05
C THR A 18 18.04 -0.83 20.14
N PRO A 19 19.07 -1.44 20.77
CA PRO A 19 20.41 -0.85 20.82
C PRO A 19 21.00 -0.50 19.45
N ALA A 20 20.61 -1.23 18.40
CA ALA A 20 21.01 -0.97 17.02
C ALA A 20 20.22 0.17 16.34
N LYS A 21 19.18 0.72 17.00
CA LYS A 21 18.30 1.81 16.51
C LYS A 21 17.61 1.53 15.16
N THR A 22 17.50 0.24 14.78
CA THR A 22 16.86 -0.22 13.53
C THR A 22 15.45 -0.77 13.74
N GLN A 23 15.11 -1.14 14.98
CA GLN A 23 13.83 -1.75 15.33
C GLN A 23 13.23 -1.07 16.56
N ALA A 24 11.91 -1.09 16.68
CA ALA A 24 11.17 -0.55 17.82
C ALA A 24 10.19 -1.58 18.39
N ARG A 25 9.86 -1.46 19.67
CA ARG A 25 8.71 -2.17 20.25
C ARG A 25 7.43 -1.46 19.85
N LEU A 26 6.61 -2.14 19.05
CA LEU A 26 5.31 -1.65 18.61
C LEU A 26 4.18 -2.30 19.44
N TYR A 27 3.01 -1.67 19.40
CA TYR A 27 1.79 -2.13 20.07
C TYR A 27 0.65 -2.25 19.05
N ASP A 28 -0.19 -3.29 19.15
CA ASP A 28 -1.36 -3.44 18.27
C ASP A 28 -2.38 -2.35 18.61
N GLY A 29 -2.76 -1.55 17.62
CA GLY A 29 -3.73 -0.46 17.79
C GLY A 29 -5.16 -0.91 18.10
N ARG A 30 -5.48 -2.20 17.98
CA ARG A 30 -6.80 -2.76 18.30
C ARG A 30 -6.89 -3.28 19.74
N THR A 31 -5.86 -3.96 20.22
CA THR A 31 -5.86 -4.60 21.56
C THR A 31 -5.05 -3.82 22.60
N GLY A 32 -4.08 -3.00 22.16
CA GLY A 32 -3.12 -2.31 23.03
C GLY A 32 -1.96 -3.19 23.50
N GLU A 33 -1.91 -4.46 23.10
CA GLU A 33 -0.84 -5.39 23.49
C GLU A 33 0.44 -5.17 22.67
N PRO A 34 1.63 -5.38 23.26
CA PRO A 34 2.89 -5.30 22.52
C PRO A 34 3.02 -6.47 21.54
N PHE A 35 3.62 -6.22 20.37
CA PHE A 35 4.02 -7.32 19.49
C PHE A 35 5.07 -8.21 20.18
N GLU A 36 5.07 -9.51 19.85
CA GLU A 36 5.97 -10.51 20.45
C GLU A 36 7.46 -10.21 20.21
N ARG A 37 7.77 -9.54 19.09
CA ARG A 37 9.14 -9.23 18.65
C ARG A 37 9.24 -7.76 18.23
N PRO A 38 10.41 -7.13 18.40
CA PRO A 38 10.65 -5.78 17.89
C PRO A 38 10.55 -5.77 16.36
N VAL A 39 9.98 -4.70 15.82
CA VAL A 39 9.66 -4.55 14.40
C VAL A 39 10.57 -3.48 13.78
N THR A 40 11.09 -3.74 12.58
CA THR A 40 11.86 -2.76 11.82
C THR A 40 10.95 -1.63 11.37
N VAL A 41 11.31 -0.41 11.75
CA VAL A 41 10.58 0.82 11.41
C VAL A 41 11.55 1.86 10.87
N GLY A 42 11.05 2.75 10.01
CA GLY A 42 11.85 3.80 9.44
C GLY A 42 11.08 4.59 8.38
N PHE A 43 11.76 5.58 7.83
CA PHE A 43 11.23 6.40 6.76
C PHE A 43 11.64 5.81 5.40
N MET A 44 10.65 5.41 4.62
CA MET A 44 10.84 5.00 3.23
C MET A 44 10.20 6.03 2.31
N HIS A 45 10.90 6.39 1.23
CA HIS A 45 10.32 7.23 0.20
C HIS A 45 9.45 6.37 -0.72
N TYR A 46 8.15 6.69 -0.77
CA TYR A 46 7.19 5.98 -1.61
C TYR A 46 6.84 6.79 -2.84
N LEU A 47 6.69 6.10 -3.98
CA LEU A 47 6.12 6.65 -5.20
C LEU A 47 4.71 6.09 -5.40
N LYS A 48 3.74 6.98 -5.63
CA LYS A 48 2.40 6.60 -6.06
C LYS A 48 2.37 6.55 -7.58
N LEU A 49 2.18 5.36 -8.16
CA LEU A 49 2.09 5.18 -9.60
C LEU A 49 0.73 5.66 -10.13
N HIS A 50 0.70 6.03 -11.42
CA HIS A 50 -0.52 6.47 -12.10
C HIS A 50 -1.57 5.36 -12.30
N HIS A 51 -1.24 4.10 -12.05
CA HIS A 51 -2.12 2.96 -12.27
C HIS A 51 -3.13 2.79 -11.14
N LEU A 52 -4.14 3.65 -11.10
CA LEU A 52 -5.19 3.63 -10.09
C LEU A 52 -6.26 2.56 -10.41
N VAL A 53 -6.83 1.98 -9.35
CA VAL A 53 -7.91 0.99 -9.48
C VAL A 53 -9.15 1.59 -10.11
N ASP A 54 -9.49 2.84 -9.80
CA ASP A 54 -10.67 3.53 -10.34
C ASP A 54 -10.63 3.65 -11.87
N ASP A 55 -9.45 3.87 -12.43
CA ASP A 55 -9.25 3.92 -13.88
C ASP A 55 -9.39 2.53 -14.53
N LYS A 56 -9.05 1.48 -13.78
CA LYS A 56 -9.03 0.09 -14.26
C LYS A 56 -10.32 -0.68 -13.96
N MET A 57 -11.15 -0.22 -13.03
CA MET A 57 -12.45 -0.82 -12.76
C MET A 57 -13.31 -0.77 -14.00
N HIS A 58 -13.78 -1.93 -14.44
CA HIS A 58 -14.65 -2.07 -15.60
C HIS A 58 -15.62 -3.24 -15.35
N ALA A 59 -16.91 -3.00 -15.57
CA ALA A 59 -17.96 -3.99 -15.42
C ALA A 59 -18.98 -3.82 -16.54
N ARG A 60 -19.57 -4.94 -16.99
CA ARG A 60 -20.58 -4.96 -18.05
C ARG A 60 -21.71 -5.90 -17.68
N SER A 61 -22.95 -5.40 -17.76
CA SER A 61 -24.17 -6.21 -17.68
C SER A 61 -24.73 -6.49 -19.09
N THR A 62 -25.13 -5.45 -19.82
CA THR A 62 -25.52 -5.47 -21.24
C THR A 62 -24.90 -4.25 -21.95
N GLY A 63 -24.90 -4.21 -23.29
CA GLY A 63 -24.32 -3.09 -24.02
C GLY A 63 -24.30 -3.30 -25.54
N PRO A 64 -23.79 -2.33 -26.31
CA PRO A 64 -23.78 -2.39 -27.77
C PRO A 64 -22.94 -3.55 -28.33
N TYR A 65 -23.35 -4.01 -29.52
CA TYR A 65 -22.72 -5.10 -30.26
C TYR A 65 -22.20 -4.58 -31.61
N SER A 66 -21.13 -5.20 -32.09
CA SER A 66 -20.57 -4.96 -33.41
C SER A 66 -21.55 -5.37 -34.51
N LEU A 67 -21.76 -4.51 -35.50
CA LEU A 67 -22.63 -4.79 -36.65
C LEU A 67 -22.19 -6.04 -37.44
N VAL A 68 -20.88 -6.25 -37.59
CA VAL A 68 -20.33 -7.32 -38.43
C VAL A 68 -20.26 -8.63 -37.64
N THR A 69 -19.65 -8.61 -36.46
CA THR A 69 -19.36 -9.84 -35.70
C THR A 69 -20.41 -10.19 -34.68
N GLN A 70 -21.36 -9.28 -34.42
CA GLN A 70 -22.36 -9.41 -33.35
C GLN A 70 -21.71 -9.78 -32.01
N GLN A 71 -20.48 -9.30 -31.77
CA GLN A 71 -19.77 -9.43 -30.50
C GLN A 71 -19.92 -8.13 -29.70
N PRO A 72 -19.90 -8.19 -28.36
CA PRO A 72 -19.74 -7.00 -27.52
C PRO A 72 -18.61 -6.10 -28.01
N LEU A 73 -18.83 -4.79 -28.01
CA LEU A 73 -17.76 -3.84 -28.33
C LEU A 73 -16.58 -3.99 -27.36
N GLY A 74 -15.40 -3.49 -27.73
CA GLY A 74 -14.20 -3.55 -26.90
C GLY A 74 -13.97 -2.26 -26.10
N GLY A 75 -13.39 -2.38 -24.91
CA GLY A 75 -12.89 -1.26 -24.12
C GLY A 75 -13.90 -0.63 -23.15
N LYS A 76 -13.37 -0.03 -22.07
CA LYS A 76 -14.14 0.60 -20.99
C LYS A 76 -15.07 1.70 -21.49
N ALA A 77 -14.59 2.54 -22.43
CA ALA A 77 -15.34 3.67 -22.97
C ALA A 77 -16.64 3.27 -23.70
N GLN A 78 -16.73 2.03 -24.19
CA GLN A 78 -17.88 1.52 -24.96
C GLN A 78 -18.74 0.54 -24.16
N PHE A 79 -18.56 0.47 -22.84
CA PHE A 79 -19.11 -0.60 -22.00
C PHE A 79 -18.84 -1.98 -22.60
N GLY A 80 -17.62 -2.14 -23.13
CA GLY A 80 -17.23 -3.29 -23.90
C GLY A 80 -17.13 -4.58 -23.09
N GLY A 81 -17.23 -5.72 -23.76
CA GLY A 81 -17.05 -7.03 -23.14
C GLY A 81 -15.62 -7.25 -22.65
N GLN A 82 -15.46 -8.20 -21.72
CA GLN A 82 -14.15 -8.74 -21.38
C GLN A 82 -13.60 -9.51 -22.59
N ARG A 83 -12.27 -9.49 -22.76
CA ARG A 83 -11.54 -10.35 -23.67
C ARG A 83 -10.60 -11.25 -22.89
#